data_AF-A0AAD7ES74-F1
#
_entry.id   AF-A0AAD7ES74-F1
#
_cell.length_a   1.000
_cell.length_b   1.000
_cell.length_c   1.000
_cell.angle_alpha   90.00
_cell.angle_beta   90.00
_cell.angle_gamma   90.00
#
_symmetry.space_group_name_H-M   'P 1'
#
loop_
_entity.id
_entity.type
_entity.pdbx_description
1 polymer ?
#
loop_
_entity_poly.entity_id
_entity_poly.type
_entity_poly.pdbx_seq_one_letter_code
_entity_poly.pdbx_strand_id
1 'polypeptide(L)'
;SAREQELVDALRESEDRDDGRKRAMVGMQAGVVLAGMYASRETQNGDGKAKYFTGDEFFQLAVDDERQRKEEEAGKEQRKVQREARAVELAAWQKKNDLIRERNEAKKIVFAVDLGAWEAEKTAAKEKKRKRLWEKPKWKDYSPEVLLARPKKLADEDEDSENGSETD
;
A
#
# COMPACT_ATOMS: atom_id res chain seq x y z
N SER A 1 -18.28 -28.99 -61.31
CA SER A 1 -17.99 -28.45 -62.66
C SER A 1 -16.62 -27.76 -62.63
N ALA A 2 -15.83 -27.78 -63.72
CA ALA A 2 -14.50 -27.14 -63.74
C ALA A 2 -14.54 -25.66 -63.29
N ARG A 3 -15.65 -24.98 -63.59
CA ARG A 3 -15.92 -23.59 -63.18
C ARG A 3 -16.10 -23.41 -61.66
N GLU A 4 -16.66 -24.39 -60.95
CA GLU A 4 -16.80 -24.32 -59.50
C GLU A 4 -15.44 -24.46 -58.81
N GLN A 5 -14.56 -25.28 -59.39
CA GLN A 5 -13.23 -25.51 -58.87
C GLN A 5 -12.35 -24.26 -59.03
N GLU A 6 -12.44 -23.60 -60.20
CA GLU A 6 -11.79 -22.31 -60.45
C GLU A 6 -12.26 -21.21 -59.47
N LEU A 7 -13.54 -21.18 -59.12
CA LEU A 7 -14.07 -20.22 -58.13
C LEU A 7 -13.58 -20.51 -56.71
N VAL A 8 -13.44 -21.78 -56.33
CA VAL A 8 -12.90 -22.17 -55.01
C VAL A 8 -11.42 -21.82 -54.92
N ASP A 9 -10.65 -22.08 -55.97
CA ASP A 9 -9.22 -21.76 -56.01
C ASP A 9 -9.00 -20.23 -55.95
N ALA A 10 -9.80 -19.46 -56.70
CA ALA A 10 -9.76 -17.99 -56.67
C ALA A 10 -10.16 -17.41 -55.29
N LEU A 11 -11.13 -18.03 -54.61
CA LEU A 11 -11.53 -17.63 -53.26
C LEU A 11 -10.39 -17.85 -52.27
N ARG A 12 -9.76 -19.03 -52.31
CA ARG A 12 -8.63 -19.38 -51.44
C ARG A 12 -7.44 -18.45 -51.67
N GLU A 13 -7.09 -18.15 -52.91
CA GLU A 13 -6.02 -17.20 -53.23
C GLU A 13 -6.35 -15.78 -52.73
N SER A 14 -7.62 -15.38 -52.76
CA SER A 14 -8.04 -14.10 -52.20
C SER A 14 -7.91 -14.07 -50.68
N GLU A 15 -8.34 -15.13 -49.99
CA GLU A 15 -8.23 -15.27 -48.54
C GLU A 15 -6.76 -15.26 -48.08
N ASP A 16 -5.90 -16.02 -48.75
CA ASP A 16 -4.46 -16.07 -48.45
C ASP A 16 -3.80 -14.69 -48.62
N ARG A 17 -4.19 -13.93 -49.65
CA ARG A 17 -3.70 -12.55 -49.86
C ARG A 17 -4.20 -11.60 -48.80
N ASP A 18 -5.46 -11.68 -48.42
CA ASP A 18 -6.03 -10.82 -47.38
C ASP A 18 -5.46 -11.13 -46.00
N ASP A 19 -5.21 -12.41 -45.69
CA ASP A 19 -4.53 -12.79 -44.46
C ASP A 19 -3.07 -12.35 -44.44
N GLY A 20 -2.37 -12.41 -45.58
CA GLY A 20 -1.04 -11.81 -45.73
C GLY A 20 -1.05 -10.31 -45.45
N ARG A 21 -2.03 -9.57 -45.99
CA ARG A 21 -2.19 -8.12 -45.75
C ARG A 21 -2.51 -7.80 -44.30
N LYS A 22 -3.40 -8.57 -43.66
CA LYS A 22 -3.73 -8.39 -42.23
C LYS A 22 -2.49 -8.59 -41.36
N ARG A 23 -1.71 -9.66 -41.60
CA ARG A 23 -0.45 -9.89 -40.86
C ARG A 23 0.55 -8.76 -41.05
N ALA A 24 0.71 -8.26 -42.28
CA ALA A 24 1.57 -7.12 -42.56
C ALA A 24 1.10 -5.84 -41.84
N MET A 25 -0.21 -5.57 -41.84
CA MET A 25 -0.80 -4.43 -41.14
C MET A 25 -0.57 -4.52 -39.62
N VAL A 26 -0.78 -5.69 -39.02
CA VAL A 26 -0.51 -5.93 -37.60
C VAL A 26 0.96 -5.68 -37.28
N GLY A 27 1.89 -6.16 -38.12
CA GLY A 27 3.33 -5.89 -37.96
C GLY A 27 3.66 -4.40 -37.99
N MET A 28 3.08 -3.65 -38.92
CA MET A 28 3.26 -2.19 -39.00
C MET A 28 2.68 -1.47 -37.78
N GLN A 29 1.46 -1.83 -37.35
CA GLN A 29 0.81 -1.24 -36.19
C GLN A 29 1.60 -1.53 -34.89
N ALA A 30 2.08 -2.76 -34.72
CA ALA A 30 2.94 -3.13 -33.60
C ALA A 30 4.23 -2.29 -33.60
N GLY A 31 4.87 -2.11 -34.75
CA GLY A 31 6.05 -1.25 -34.90
C GLY A 31 5.80 0.20 -34.51
N VAL A 32 4.64 0.78 -34.90
CA VAL A 32 4.27 2.16 -34.53
C VAL A 32 4.04 2.31 -33.02
N VAL A 33 3.31 1.37 -32.40
CA VAL A 33 3.04 1.40 -30.96
C VAL A 33 4.35 1.27 -30.17
N LEU A 34 5.18 0.31 -30.53
CA LEU A 34 6.47 0.07 -29.90
C LEU A 34 7.43 1.24 -30.09
N ALA A 35 7.51 1.83 -31.28
CA ALA A 35 8.29 3.04 -31.51
C ALA A 35 7.78 4.20 -30.64
N GLY A 36 6.46 4.37 -30.48
CA GLY A 36 5.90 5.38 -29.59
C GLY A 36 6.24 5.15 -28.10
N MET A 37 6.26 3.89 -27.66
CA MET A 37 6.60 3.52 -26.28
C MET A 37 8.09 3.75 -25.95
N TYR A 38 8.99 3.37 -26.86
CA TYR A 38 10.44 3.35 -26.60
C TYR A 38 11.22 4.54 -27.21
N ALA A 39 10.63 5.33 -28.11
CA ALA A 39 11.25 6.55 -28.64
C ALA A 39 11.03 7.79 -27.75
N SER A 40 10.50 7.62 -26.53
CA SER A 40 10.27 8.71 -25.58
C SER A 40 11.56 9.16 -24.88
N ARG A 41 11.71 10.49 -24.76
CA ARG A 41 12.63 11.39 -24.01
C ARG A 41 14.00 10.91 -23.49
N GLU A 42 14.14 9.68 -23.02
CA GLU A 42 15.42 9.13 -22.50
C GLU A 42 16.33 8.62 -23.63
N THR A 43 15.75 8.35 -24.79
CA THR A 43 16.46 7.87 -25.99
C THR A 43 16.75 8.99 -26.98
N GLN A 44 16.69 10.25 -26.55
CA GLN A 44 17.23 11.35 -27.36
C GLN A 44 18.75 11.36 -27.23
N ASN A 45 19.46 11.38 -28.35
CA ASN A 45 20.85 11.86 -28.33
C ASN A 45 20.82 13.30 -27.78
N GLY A 46 21.89 13.79 -27.14
CA GLY A 46 21.95 15.13 -26.54
C GLY A 46 21.51 16.32 -27.43
N ASP A 47 21.31 16.06 -28.72
CA ASP A 47 20.76 16.96 -29.74
C ASP A 47 19.23 16.91 -29.90
N GLY A 48 18.49 16.17 -29.06
CA GLY A 48 17.02 16.06 -29.12
C GLY A 48 16.46 15.19 -30.25
N LYS A 49 17.32 14.46 -30.98
CA LYS A 49 16.91 13.54 -32.06
C LYS A 49 16.65 12.15 -31.51
N ALA A 50 15.61 11.50 -32.01
CA ALA A 50 15.29 10.11 -31.68
C ALA A 50 16.48 9.19 -32.02
N LYS A 51 16.94 8.42 -31.05
CA LYS A 51 17.94 7.37 -31.28
C LYS A 51 17.30 6.23 -32.06
N TYR A 52 17.92 5.88 -33.17
CA TYR A 52 17.54 4.70 -33.94
C TYR A 52 18.18 3.47 -33.30
N PHE A 53 17.37 2.44 -33.05
CA PHE A 53 17.83 1.16 -32.55
C PHE A 53 17.97 0.17 -33.69
N THR A 54 18.99 -0.69 -33.62
CA THR A 54 19.01 -1.92 -34.40
C THR A 54 17.93 -2.88 -33.88
N GLY A 55 17.50 -3.83 -34.73
CA GLY A 55 16.45 -4.79 -34.36
C GLY A 55 16.79 -5.58 -33.09
N ASP A 56 18.07 -5.95 -32.91
CA ASP A 56 18.55 -6.67 -31.73
C ASP A 56 18.54 -5.79 -30.47
N GLU A 57 18.98 -4.53 -30.57
CA GLU A 57 18.94 -3.59 -29.44
C GLU A 57 17.50 -3.31 -28.98
N PHE A 58 16.59 -3.14 -29.94
CA PHE A 58 15.18 -2.96 -29.65
C PHE A 58 14.57 -4.20 -28.96
N PHE A 59 14.92 -5.40 -29.44
CA PHE A 59 14.47 -6.65 -28.84
C PHE A 59 14.94 -6.79 -27.39
N GLN A 60 16.22 -6.51 -27.11
CA GLN A 60 16.76 -6.56 -25.75
C GLN A 60 16.08 -5.54 -24.84
N LEU A 61 15.85 -4.31 -25.32
CA LEU A 61 15.16 -3.27 -24.57
C LEU A 61 13.74 -3.69 -24.17
N ALA A 62 12.99 -4.30 -25.09
CA ALA A 62 11.64 -4.80 -24.81
C ALA A 62 11.64 -5.96 -23.80
N VAL A 63 12.62 -6.87 -23.90
CA VAL A 63 12.78 -7.98 -22.94
C VAL A 63 13.14 -7.47 -21.55
N ASP A 64 14.04 -6.49 -21.46
CA ASP A 64 14.43 -5.89 -20.19
C ASP A 64 13.28 -5.09 -19.54
N ASP A 65 12.51 -4.31 -20.31
CA ASP A 65 11.32 -3.60 -19.82
C ASP A 65 10.25 -4.59 -19.32
N GLU A 66 9.99 -5.68 -20.05
CA GLU A 66 9.05 -6.71 -19.60
C GLU A 66 9.53 -7.37 -18.29
N ARG A 67 10.84 -7.65 -18.16
CA ARG A 67 11.43 -8.17 -16.92
C ARG A 67 11.25 -7.16 -15.78
N GLN A 68 11.58 -5.90 -16.01
CA GLN A 68 11.50 -4.84 -15.01
C GLN A 68 10.06 -4.63 -14.55
N ARG A 69 9.07 -4.61 -15.46
CA ARG A 69 7.65 -4.50 -15.08
C ARG A 69 7.20 -5.66 -14.20
N LYS A 70 7.64 -6.88 -14.49
CA LYS A 70 7.33 -8.05 -13.66
C LYS A 70 7.96 -7.94 -12.27
N GLU A 71 9.19 -7.47 -12.19
CA GLU A 71 9.88 -7.23 -10.91
C GLU A 71 9.22 -6.11 -10.10
N GLU A 72 8.83 -5.01 -10.75
CA GLU A 72 8.11 -3.90 -10.12
C GLU A 72 6.73 -4.31 -9.63
N GLU A 73 5.96 -5.08 -10.41
CA GLU A 73 4.68 -5.63 -10.01
C GLU A 73 4.83 -6.57 -8.80
N ALA A 74 5.83 -7.45 -8.82
CA ALA A 74 6.15 -8.31 -7.68
C ALA A 74 6.53 -7.49 -6.44
N GLY A 75 7.35 -6.45 -6.60
CA GLY A 75 7.72 -5.55 -5.52
C GLY A 75 6.54 -4.75 -4.97
N LYS A 76 5.61 -4.31 -5.82
CA LYS A 76 4.36 -3.65 -5.39
C LYS A 76 3.48 -4.59 -4.58
N GLU A 77 3.33 -5.84 -5.01
CA GLU A 77 2.53 -6.83 -4.29
C GLU A 77 3.16 -7.18 -2.93
N GLN A 78 4.49 -7.36 -2.89
CA GLN A 78 5.20 -7.57 -1.61
C GLN A 78 5.00 -6.39 -0.65
N ARG A 79 5.13 -5.15 -1.13
CA ARG A 79 4.88 -3.95 -0.32
C ARG A 79 3.43 -3.86 0.16
N LYS A 80 2.47 -4.27 -0.67
CA LYS A 80 1.05 -4.34 -0.28
C LYS A 80 0.83 -5.37 0.84
N VAL A 81 1.37 -6.58 0.71
CA VAL A 81 1.28 -7.62 1.75
C VAL A 81 1.89 -7.15 3.06
N GLN A 82 3.05 -6.49 3.03
CA GLN A 82 3.70 -5.93 4.23
C GLN A 82 2.83 -4.85 4.91
N ARG A 83 2.25 -3.94 4.13
CA ARG A 83 1.33 -2.90 4.65
C ARG A 83 0.10 -3.52 5.31
N GLU A 84 -0.51 -4.50 4.67
CA GLU A 84 -1.69 -5.20 5.22
C GLU A 84 -1.35 -5.96 6.50
N ALA A 85 -0.24 -6.70 6.52
CA ALA A 85 0.21 -7.42 7.71
C ALA A 85 0.44 -6.47 8.90
N ARG A 86 1.08 -5.32 8.65
CA ARG A 86 1.31 -4.31 9.68
C ARG A 86 0.02 -3.62 10.13
N ALA A 87 -0.91 -3.36 9.22
CA ALA A 87 -2.21 -2.81 9.57
C ALA A 87 -2.97 -3.75 10.53
N VAL A 88 -2.92 -5.06 10.27
CA VAL A 88 -3.50 -6.08 11.16
C VAL A 88 -2.83 -6.08 12.53
N GLU A 89 -1.48 -6.06 12.58
CA GLU A 89 -0.74 -6.03 13.84
C GLU A 89 -1.07 -4.78 14.67
N LEU A 90 -1.11 -3.60 14.02
CA LEU A 90 -1.42 -2.34 14.67
C LEU A 90 -2.86 -2.31 15.20
N ALA A 91 -3.82 -2.85 14.44
CA ALA A 91 -5.21 -2.97 14.87
C ALA A 91 -5.34 -3.89 16.10
N ALA A 92 -4.62 -5.03 16.10
CA ALA A 92 -4.60 -5.94 17.26
C ALA A 92 -3.96 -5.29 18.50
N TRP A 93 -2.86 -4.55 18.32
CA TRP A 93 -2.22 -3.77 19.37
C TRP A 93 -3.16 -2.71 19.95
N GLN A 94 -3.87 -1.96 19.08
CA GLN A 94 -4.79 -0.92 19.50
C GLN A 94 -5.93 -1.49 20.35
N LYS A 95 -6.57 -2.58 19.89
CA LYS A 95 -7.62 -3.28 20.65
C LYS A 95 -7.16 -3.68 22.06
N LYS A 96 -5.95 -4.23 22.19
CA LYS A 96 -5.39 -4.60 23.51
C LYS A 96 -5.20 -3.38 24.41
N ASN A 97 -4.70 -2.28 23.86
CA ASN A 97 -4.50 -1.05 24.62
C ASN A 97 -5.81 -0.38 25.01
N ASP A 98 -6.83 -0.43 24.17
CA ASP A 98 -8.15 0.11 24.51
C ASP A 98 -8.77 -0.67 25.68
N LEU A 99 -8.66 -2.00 25.68
CA LEU A 99 -9.05 -2.83 26.83
C LEU A 99 -8.27 -2.51 28.12
N ILE A 100 -6.98 -2.16 28.01
CA ILE A 100 -6.19 -1.71 29.17
C ILE A 100 -6.69 -0.35 29.66
N ARG A 101 -7.01 0.58 28.75
CA ARG A 101 -7.54 1.90 29.08
C ARG A 101 -8.87 1.80 29.80
N GLU A 102 -9.80 1.00 29.31
CA GLU A 102 -11.11 0.77 29.94
C GLU A 102 -10.96 0.23 31.37
N ARG A 103 -10.09 -0.77 31.58
CA ARG A 103 -9.81 -1.32 32.91
C ARG A 103 -9.16 -0.29 33.84
N ASN A 104 -8.26 0.53 33.32
CA ASN A 104 -7.64 1.61 34.08
C ASN A 104 -8.62 2.75 34.39
N GLU A 105 -9.57 3.03 33.51
CA GLU A 105 -10.64 4.00 33.75
C GLU A 105 -11.57 3.52 34.86
N ALA A 106 -11.98 2.25 34.84
CA ALA A 106 -12.72 1.65 35.95
C ALA A 106 -11.95 1.80 37.29
N LYS A 107 -10.64 1.52 37.30
CA LYS A 107 -9.78 1.73 38.48
C LYS A 107 -9.75 3.21 38.91
N LYS A 108 -9.70 4.16 37.97
CA LYS A 108 -9.75 5.61 38.27
C LYS A 108 -11.05 6.02 38.94
N ILE A 109 -12.17 5.45 38.52
CA ILE A 109 -13.48 5.72 39.13
C ILE A 109 -13.47 5.28 40.59
N VAL A 110 -13.00 4.05 40.88
CA VAL A 110 -12.91 3.55 42.27
C VAL A 110 -11.98 4.45 43.10
N PHE A 111 -10.82 4.81 42.56
CA PHE A 111 -9.90 5.73 43.24
C PHE A 111 -10.55 7.09 43.53
N ALA A 112 -11.32 7.64 42.60
CA ALA A 112 -12.00 8.92 42.79
C ALA A 112 -13.07 8.83 43.88
N VAL A 113 -13.82 7.72 43.95
CA VAL A 113 -14.80 7.46 45.02
C VAL A 113 -14.11 7.39 46.38
N ASP A 114 -13.05 6.59 46.50
CA ASP A 114 -12.30 6.43 47.75
C ASP A 114 -11.63 7.74 48.18
N LEU A 115 -11.12 8.51 47.23
CA LEU A 115 -10.55 9.84 47.49
C LEU A 115 -11.63 10.81 48.01
N GLY A 116 -12.82 10.80 47.41
CA GLY A 116 -13.96 11.60 47.87
C GLY A 116 -14.41 11.21 49.29
N ALA A 117 -14.50 9.91 49.58
CA ALA A 117 -14.82 9.40 50.92
C ALA A 117 -13.77 9.83 51.95
N TRP A 118 -12.49 9.77 51.59
CA TRP A 118 -11.40 10.25 52.45
C TRP A 118 -11.47 11.76 52.70
N GLU A 119 -11.82 12.56 51.69
CA GLU A 119 -11.98 14.01 51.84
C GLU A 119 -13.16 14.37 52.76
N ALA A 120 -14.29 13.68 52.63
CA ALA A 120 -15.44 13.83 53.53
C ALA A 120 -15.11 13.42 54.98
N GLU A 121 -14.35 12.34 55.17
CA GLU A 121 -13.90 11.93 56.51
C GLU A 121 -12.89 12.94 57.08
N LYS A 122 -12.02 13.51 56.25
CA LYS A 122 -11.07 14.56 56.65
C LYS A 122 -11.79 15.81 57.14
N THR A 123 -12.84 16.27 56.45
CA THR A 123 -13.63 17.42 56.89
C THR A 123 -14.38 17.11 58.19
N ALA A 124 -15.07 15.97 58.27
CA ALA A 124 -15.79 15.54 59.46
C ALA A 124 -14.87 15.36 60.69
N ALA A 125 -13.65 14.84 60.50
CA ALA A 125 -12.67 14.71 61.57
C ALA A 125 -12.18 16.08 62.08
N LYS A 126 -11.99 17.04 61.16
CA LYS A 126 -11.61 18.42 61.49
C LYS A 126 -12.70 19.12 62.31
N GLU A 127 -13.95 19.01 61.88
CA GLU A 127 -15.11 19.58 62.59
C GLU A 127 -15.26 19.01 64.00
N LYS A 128 -15.12 17.68 64.14
CA LYS A 128 -15.22 16.98 65.42
C LYS A 128 -13.93 17.03 66.25
N LYS A 129 -12.90 17.76 65.82
CA LYS A 129 -11.56 17.87 66.46
C LYS A 129 -10.93 16.51 66.81
N ARG A 130 -11.20 15.48 66.02
CA ARG A 130 -10.65 14.13 66.20
C ARG A 130 -9.56 13.84 65.17
N LYS A 131 -8.75 12.82 65.43
CA LYS A 131 -7.79 12.31 64.43
C LYS A 131 -8.54 11.59 63.31
N ARG A 132 -8.03 11.72 62.09
CA ARG A 132 -8.47 10.93 60.95
C ARG A 132 -8.09 9.47 61.17
N LEU A 133 -9.01 8.57 60.86
CA LEU A 133 -8.84 7.13 61.12
C LEU A 133 -8.17 6.39 59.93
N TRP A 134 -8.14 6.97 58.72
CA TRP A 134 -7.81 6.29 57.47
C TRP A 134 -6.79 7.12 56.68
N GLU A 135 -5.83 6.46 56.03
CA GLU A 135 -4.83 7.12 55.19
C GLU A 135 -5.42 7.61 53.87
N LYS A 136 -4.74 8.57 53.22
CA LYS A 136 -5.17 9.07 51.91
C LYS A 136 -4.94 7.97 50.86
N PRO A 137 -5.96 7.58 50.06
CA PRO A 137 -5.76 6.66 48.95
C PRO A 137 -4.66 7.18 48.00
N LYS A 138 -3.78 6.29 47.51
CA LYS A 138 -2.77 6.62 46.51
C LYS A 138 -3.04 5.85 45.22
N TRP A 139 -2.87 6.50 44.08
CA TRP A 139 -3.15 5.88 42.77
C TRP A 139 -2.35 4.59 42.52
N LYS A 140 -1.12 4.49 43.04
CA LYS A 140 -0.26 3.31 42.89
C LYS A 140 -0.89 2.04 43.50
N ASP A 141 -1.72 2.19 44.52
CA ASP A 141 -2.34 1.08 45.25
C ASP A 141 -3.41 0.37 44.39
N TYR A 142 -3.89 1.03 43.33
CA TYR A 142 -4.89 0.50 42.39
C TYR A 142 -4.25 -0.28 41.23
N SER A 143 -2.93 -0.45 41.24
CA SER A 143 -2.16 -1.23 40.26
C SER A 143 -2.60 -0.95 38.81
N PRO A 144 -2.42 0.29 38.32
CA PRO A 144 -2.77 0.62 36.93
C PRO A 144 -1.93 -0.21 35.97
N GLU A 145 -2.58 -0.75 34.96
CA GLU A 145 -1.91 -1.54 33.94
C GLU A 145 -1.16 -0.64 32.97
N VAL A 146 0.05 -1.06 32.59
CA VAL A 146 0.90 -0.33 31.65
C VAL A 146 0.46 -0.64 30.22
N LEU A 147 0.33 0.38 29.38
CA LEU A 147 0.02 0.21 27.97
C LEU A 147 1.16 -0.54 27.26
N LEU A 148 0.78 -1.41 26.32
CA LEU A 148 1.73 -2.15 25.50
C LEU A 148 2.48 -1.19 24.56
N ALA A 149 3.77 -1.41 24.40
CA ALA A 149 4.60 -0.67 23.45
C ALA A 149 4.08 -0.85 22.01
N ARG A 150 4.12 0.21 21.22
CA ARG A 150 3.68 0.18 19.82
C ARG A 150 4.64 -0.68 18.98
N PRO A 151 4.12 -1.53 18.06
CA PRO A 151 4.96 -2.22 17.08
C PRO A 151 5.83 -1.24 16.30
N LYS A 152 7.10 -1.61 16.07
CA LYS A 152 8.06 -0.75 15.36
C LYS A 152 7.69 -0.64 13.87
N LYS A 153 7.98 0.52 13.28
CA LYS A 153 7.93 0.71 11.82
C LYS A 153 9.12 -0.03 11.20
N LEU A 154 8.90 -0.84 10.17
CA LEU A 154 9.98 -1.39 9.34
C LEU A 154 10.55 -0.24 8.50
N ALA A 155 11.87 -0.23 8.27
CA ALA A 155 12.59 0.90 7.67
C ALA A 155 12.19 1.22 6.22
N ASP A 156 11.58 0.28 5.50
CA ASP A 156 11.31 0.38 4.06
C ASP A 156 9.98 1.06 3.69
N GLU A 157 9.35 1.76 4.64
CA GLU A 157 8.02 2.35 4.44
C GLU A 157 8.01 3.84 4.03
N ASP A 158 9.18 4.47 3.84
CA ASP A 158 9.29 5.93 3.63
C ASP A 158 9.47 6.40 2.16
N GLU A 159 9.40 5.51 1.16
CA GLU A 159 9.69 5.89 -0.24
C GLU A 159 8.47 6.02 -1.19
N ASP A 160 7.22 5.99 -0.73
CA ASP A 160 6.06 6.00 -1.66
C ASP A 160 4.98 7.04 -1.32
N SER A 161 5.39 8.18 -0.73
CA SER A 161 4.50 9.30 -0.45
C SER A 161 4.90 10.58 -1.19
N GLU A 162 5.36 10.47 -2.44
CA GLU A 162 5.52 11.60 -3.37
C GLU A 162 5.09 11.18 -4.78
N ASN A 163 3.80 11.34 -5.10
CA ASN A 163 3.44 11.97 -6.37
C ASN A 163 2.03 12.57 -6.27
N GLY A 164 1.97 13.88 -6.08
CA GLY A 164 0.75 14.66 -6.18
C GLY A 164 0.25 14.66 -7.61
N SER A 165 -0.92 14.09 -7.85
CA SER A 165 -1.69 14.40 -9.06
C SER A 165 -2.40 15.74 -8.85
N GLU A 166 -1.65 16.82 -9.01
CA GLU A 166 -2.19 18.12 -9.42
C GLU A 166 -2.25 18.10 -10.96
N THR A 167 -3.45 17.98 -11.49
CA THR A 167 -3.74 18.27 -12.90
C THR A 167 -4.99 19.13 -12.94
N ASP A 168 -4.78 20.42 -13.23
CA ASP A 168 -5.76 21.39 -13.74
C ASP A 168 -6.47 20.88 -15.00
#